data_AF-A0A377M1S8-F1
#
_entry.id   AF-A0A377M1S8-F1
#
_cell.length_a   1.000
_cell.length_b   1.000
_cell.length_c   1.000
_cell.angle_alpha   90.00
_cell.angle_beta   90.00
_cell.angle_gamma   90.00
#
_symmetry.space_group_name_H-M   'P 1'
#
loop_
_entity.id
_entity.type
_entity.pdbx_description
1 polymer ?
#
loop_
_entity_poly.entity_id
_entity_poly.type
_entity_poly.pdbx_seq_one_letter_code
_entity_poly.pdbx_strand_id
1 'polypeptide(L)'
;MPRGRHNLNSAVTDVLARENTMMTYDRNRNAITTGSRVMINGTGHTGVIKAIHSEGLDAAQVRRSKTVEVEGCEGKFEPIELIRLGMH
;
A
#
# COMPACT_ATOMS: atom_id res chain seq x y z
N MET A 1 42.31 -22.53 -23.69
CA MET A 1 40.97 -23.15 -23.75
C MET A 1 40.12 -22.59 -22.61
N PRO A 2 39.15 -21.69 -22.88
CA PRO A 2 38.36 -21.01 -21.84
C PRO A 2 36.98 -21.67 -21.67
N ARG A 3 36.57 -21.94 -20.42
CA ARG A 3 35.16 -22.05 -19.99
C ARG A 3 35.17 -21.67 -18.50
N GLY A 4 34.83 -20.46 -18.09
CA GLY A 4 33.56 -19.80 -18.40
C GLY A 4 32.48 -20.38 -17.48
N ARG A 5 32.55 -20.12 -16.17
CA ARG A 5 31.38 -20.16 -15.29
C ARG A 5 31.34 -18.85 -14.53
N HIS A 6 30.80 -17.85 -15.20
CA HIS A 6 30.26 -16.67 -14.55
C HIS A 6 29.24 -17.16 -13.53
N ASN A 7 29.48 -16.86 -12.25
CA ASN A 7 28.52 -17.07 -11.19
C ASN A 7 27.38 -16.06 -11.42
N LEU A 8 26.35 -16.48 -12.16
CA LEU A 8 25.14 -15.71 -12.49
C LEU A 8 24.18 -15.54 -11.30
N ASN A 9 24.67 -15.61 -10.07
CA ASN A 9 23.84 -15.43 -8.87
C ASN A 9 23.72 -13.97 -8.43
N SER A 10 24.09 -13.00 -9.28
CA SER A 10 24.11 -11.57 -8.94
C SER A 10 22.94 -10.76 -9.52
N ALA A 11 21.89 -11.39 -10.07
CA ALA A 11 20.82 -10.62 -10.76
C ALA A 11 19.42 -11.28 -10.79
N VAL A 12 19.04 -12.09 -9.79
CA VAL A 12 17.68 -12.68 -9.75
C VAL A 12 16.80 -12.26 -8.57
N THR A 13 17.29 -11.38 -7.69
CA THR A 13 16.46 -10.79 -6.62
C THR A 13 15.87 -9.43 -6.96
N ASP A 14 16.23 -8.81 -8.10
CA ASP A 14 15.80 -7.46 -8.46
C ASP A 14 14.54 -7.41 -9.38
N VAL A 15 14.06 -8.58 -9.86
CA VAL A 15 12.90 -8.65 -10.78
C VAL A 15 11.54 -8.67 -10.04
N LEU A 16 11.55 -8.45 -8.73
CA LEU A 16 10.35 -8.28 -7.88
C LEU A 16 10.14 -6.83 -7.40
N ALA A 17 10.89 -5.86 -7.92
CA ALA A 17 10.49 -4.44 -7.90
C ALA A 17 9.36 -4.17 -8.92
N ARG A 18 8.48 -5.17 -9.14
CA ARG A 18 7.22 -4.99 -9.84
C ARG A 18 6.43 -4.06 -8.94
N GLU A 19 6.14 -2.86 -9.43
CA GLU A 19 5.13 -1.92 -8.97
C GLU A 19 4.11 -2.59 -8.05
N ASN A 20 4.48 -2.74 -6.78
CA ASN A 20 3.63 -3.39 -5.80
C ASN A 20 2.70 -2.26 -5.37
N THR A 21 1.77 -1.90 -6.26
CA THR A 21 0.60 -1.09 -5.93
C THR A 21 -0.17 -1.89 -4.90
N MET A 22 0.31 -1.79 -3.65
CA MET A 22 -0.29 -2.44 -2.50
C MET A 22 -1.73 -1.99 -2.45
N MET A 23 -2.62 -2.94 -2.67
CA MET A 23 -4.06 -2.72 -2.56
C MET A 23 -4.46 -3.12 -1.15
N THR A 24 -5.17 -2.24 -0.46
CA THR A 24 -5.85 -2.57 0.80
C THR A 24 -7.35 -2.35 0.64
N TYR A 25 -8.11 -2.52 1.71
CA TYR A 25 -9.57 -2.41 1.69
C TYR A 25 -10.02 -1.40 2.72
N ASP A 26 -10.87 -0.49 2.29
CA ASP A 26 -11.51 0.49 3.17
C ASP A 26 -12.56 -0.20 4.08
N ARG A 27 -13.24 0.60 4.91
CA ARG A 27 -14.32 0.15 5.79
C ARG A 27 -15.40 -0.66 5.06
N ASN A 28 -15.75 -0.25 3.85
CA ASN A 28 -16.82 -0.86 3.05
C ASN A 28 -16.32 -2.05 2.22
N ARG A 29 -15.09 -2.51 2.44
CA ARG A 29 -14.40 -3.53 1.64
C ARG A 29 -14.21 -3.14 0.17
N ASN A 30 -14.21 -1.85 -0.13
CA ASN A 30 -13.78 -1.35 -1.42
C ASN A 30 -12.25 -1.37 -1.47
N ALA A 31 -11.72 -1.88 -2.58
CA ALA A 31 -10.29 -1.83 -2.83
C ALA A 31 -9.84 -0.35 -2.91
N ILE A 32 -8.76 -0.04 -2.20
CA ILE A 32 -8.10 1.25 -2.19
C ILE A 32 -6.61 1.06 -2.45
N THR A 33 -6.05 2.00 -3.20
CA THR A 33 -4.65 2.02 -3.63
C THR A 33 -4.07 3.41 -3.44
N THR A 34 -2.75 3.53 -3.52
CA THR A 34 -2.09 4.83 -3.68
C THR A 34 -2.73 5.63 -4.82
N GLY A 35 -3.00 6.91 -4.59
CA GLY A 35 -3.75 7.77 -5.50
C GLY A 35 -5.27 7.74 -5.33
N SER A 36 -5.83 6.79 -4.58
CA SER A 36 -7.27 6.76 -4.30
C SER A 36 -7.68 7.91 -3.37
N ARG A 37 -8.81 8.56 -3.66
CA ARG A 37 -9.40 9.57 -2.77
C ARG A 37 -10.22 8.88 -1.69
N VAL A 38 -9.92 9.20 -0.43
CA VAL A 38 -10.55 8.61 0.74
C VAL A 38 -11.01 9.68 1.73
N MET A 39 -11.98 9.33 2.56
CA MET A 39 -12.43 10.10 3.70
C MET A 39 -12.14 9.33 4.99
N ILE A 40 -11.61 10.01 5.99
CA ILE A 40 -11.40 9.47 7.33
C ILE A 40 -12.73 9.58 8.08
N ASN A 41 -13.38 8.44 8.33
CA ASN A 41 -14.70 8.39 8.94
C ASN A 41 -14.75 9.00 10.36
N GLY A 42 -13.64 8.93 11.12
CA GLY A 42 -13.57 9.49 12.47
C GLY A 42 -13.58 11.02 12.52
N THR A 43 -13.06 11.68 11.49
CA THR A 43 -12.85 13.15 11.49
C THR A 43 -13.57 13.88 10.35
N GLY A 44 -14.12 13.15 9.37
CA GLY A 44 -14.71 13.71 8.15
C GLY A 44 -13.70 14.33 7.17
N HIS A 45 -12.39 14.24 7.48
CA HIS A 45 -11.36 14.79 6.60
C HIS A 45 -11.22 13.95 5.34
N THR A 46 -11.04 14.61 4.21
CA THR A 46 -10.81 13.94 2.92
C THR A 46 -9.38 14.17 2.46
N GLY A 47 -8.79 13.16 1.83
CA GLY A 47 -7.44 13.24 1.29
C GLY A 47 -7.19 12.14 0.27
N VAL A 48 -5.97 12.09 -0.23
CA VAL A 48 -5.53 11.09 -1.23
C VAL A 48 -4.54 10.15 -0.58
N ILE A 49 -4.65 8.84 -0.83
CA ILE A 49 -3.68 7.88 -0.30
C ILE A 49 -2.32 8.13 -0.93
N LYS A 50 -1.35 8.48 -0.09
CA LYS A 50 0.04 8.70 -0.48
C LYS A 50 0.84 7.40 -0.52
N ALA A 51 0.67 6.56 0.50
CA ALA A 51 1.38 5.30 0.65
C ALA A 51 0.57 4.31 1.50
N ILE A 52 0.80 3.01 1.28
CA ILE A 52 0.20 1.91 2.07
C ILE A 52 1.34 1.02 2.57
N HIS A 53 1.53 0.99 3.88
CA HIS A 53 2.60 0.27 4.58
C HIS A 53 2.07 -1.05 5.13
N SER A 54 2.13 -2.12 4.35
CA SER A 54 1.63 -3.46 4.73
C SER A 54 2.72 -4.53 4.79
N GLU A 55 3.99 -4.13 4.81
CA GLU A 55 5.12 -5.04 4.88
C GLU A 55 5.06 -5.91 6.14
N GLY A 56 5.11 -7.24 5.97
CA GLY A 56 5.10 -8.20 7.07
C GLY A 56 3.75 -8.36 7.81
N LEU A 57 2.66 -7.75 7.30
CA LEU A 57 1.33 -7.83 7.91
C LEU A 57 0.37 -8.66 7.04
N ASP A 58 -0.44 -9.49 7.69
CA ASP A 58 -1.52 -10.21 7.01
C ASP A 58 -2.68 -9.24 6.67
N ALA A 59 -3.52 -9.59 5.69
CA ALA A 59 -4.66 -8.77 5.26
C ALA A 59 -5.62 -8.40 6.41
N ALA A 60 -5.79 -9.29 7.40
CA ALA A 60 -6.59 -8.99 8.59
C ALA A 60 -5.94 -7.93 9.50
N GLN A 61 -4.61 -7.94 9.61
CA GLN A 61 -3.84 -6.99 10.41
C GLN A 61 -3.77 -5.63 9.71
N VAL A 62 -3.48 -5.60 8.41
CA VAL A 62 -3.41 -4.37 7.61
C VAL A 62 -4.68 -3.54 7.78
N ARG A 63 -5.85 -4.18 7.74
CA ARG A 63 -7.15 -3.52 7.89
C ARG A 63 -7.32 -2.79 9.23
N ARG A 64 -6.74 -3.31 10.30
CA ARG A 64 -6.87 -2.80 11.68
C ARG A 64 -5.58 -2.15 12.20
N SER A 65 -4.68 -1.81 11.30
CA SER A 65 -3.39 -1.23 11.63
C SER A 65 -3.22 0.06 10.86
N LYS A 66 -2.56 1.03 11.50
CA LYS A 66 -2.27 2.36 10.93
C LYS A 66 -1.20 2.24 9.85
N THR A 67 -1.65 1.83 8.66
CA THR A 67 -0.80 1.48 7.52
C THR A 67 -0.93 2.47 6.39
N VAL A 68 -2.01 3.24 6.32
CA VAL A 68 -2.31 4.11 5.18
C VAL A 68 -1.91 5.54 5.50
N GLU A 69 -1.06 6.14 4.67
CA GLU A 69 -0.76 7.57 4.72
C GLU A 69 -1.70 8.32 3.79
N VAL A 70 -2.32 9.39 4.31
CA VAL A 70 -3.25 10.24 3.58
C VAL A 70 -2.65 11.63 3.44
N GLU A 71 -2.55 12.12 2.21
CA GLU A 71 -2.08 13.46 1.91
C GLU A 71 -2.99 14.51 2.57
N GLY A 72 -2.37 15.51 3.21
CA GLY A 72 -3.07 16.56 3.96
C GLY A 72 -3.50 16.16 5.37
N CYS A 73 -3.17 14.95 5.83
CA CYS A 73 -3.37 14.50 7.20
C CYS A 73 -2.05 14.02 7.80
N GLU A 74 -1.73 14.45 9.03
CA GLU A 74 -0.55 13.95 9.74
C GLU A 74 -0.80 12.53 10.28
N GLY A 75 0.14 11.62 9.99
CA GLY A 75 0.16 10.27 10.50
C GLY A 75 -0.39 9.21 9.56
N LYS A 76 -0.54 8.00 10.10
CA LYS A 76 -1.07 6.82 9.40
C LYS A 76 -2.44 6.47 9.95
N PHE A 77 -3.31 6.00 9.08
CA PHE A 77 -4.69 5.65 9.36
C PHE A 77 -4.96 4.18 9.11
N GLU A 78 -5.92 3.66 9.86
CA GLU A 78 -6.39 2.29 9.66
C GLU A 78 -7.30 2.24 8.42
N PRO A 79 -7.11 1.27 7.51
CA PRO A 79 -8.01 1.12 6.36
C PRO A 79 -9.49 1.01 6.75
N ILE A 80 -9.81 0.39 7.90
CA ILE A 80 -11.19 0.29 8.40
C ILE A 80 -11.81 1.63 8.81
N GLU A 81 -11.00 2.66 9.03
CA GLU A 81 -11.47 4.01 9.32
C GLU A 81 -11.58 4.86 8.06
N LEU A 82 -11.14 4.36 6.91
CA LEU A 82 -11.21 5.04 5.63
C LEU A 82 -12.47 4.63 4.87
N ILE A 83 -13.00 5.59 4.11
CA ILE A 83 -14.12 5.39 3.18
C ILE A 83 -13.65 5.85 1.79
N ARG A 84 -13.70 4.96 0.80
CA ARG A 84 -13.36 5.32 -0.58
C ARG A 84 -14.40 6.27 -1.17
N LEU A 85 -13.94 7.42 -1.67
CA LEU A 85 -14.78 8.42 -2.35
C LEU A 85 -14.70 8.35 -3.89
N GLY A 86 -13.63 7.78 -4.44
CA GLY A 86 -13.43 7.66 -5.89
C GLY A 86 -11.99 7.30 -6.25
N MET A 87 -11.76 6.96 -7.52
CA MET A 87 -10.41 6.86 -8.12
C MET A 87 -10.24 8.07 -9.04
N HIS A 88 -9.08 8.73 -8.98
CA HIS A 88 -8.70 9.77 -9.95
C HIS A 88 -8.01 9.10 -11.14
#